data_AF-A0A5J5NBM4-F1
#
_entry.id   AF-A0A5J5NBM4-F1
#
_cell.length_a   1.000
_cell.length_b   1.000
_cell.length_c   1.000
_cell.angle_alpha   90.00
_cell.angle_beta   90.00
_cell.angle_gamma   90.00
#
_symmetry.space_group_name_H-M   'P 1'
#
loop_
_entity.id
_entity.type
_entity.pdbx_description
1 polymer ?
#
loop_
_entity_poly.entity_id
_entity_poly.type
_entity_poly.pdbx_seq_one_letter_code
_entity_poly.pdbx_strand_id
1 'polypeptide(L)'
;MAKQGYVFHNNPALLFLLLLLFEAANGGRATRLNHWESGIIRLPSEKDDQQLGTRWAVLVAGSSGYGNYRHQADVCHAYQLLRKGGLKEENIIVFMYDDIAMNELNPRPGIIINHPQGDDVYAGVPKDYTGEHVTAANLYAVLLGNRSALSGGSGKVVDSKPNDRIFLYYSDHGGPGVLGMPNLPFLYAMDFLDVLKKKHAAGSYREMVIYVEACESGSIFEGIMPEDLNIYVTTASNAQESSWGTYCPGMEPSPPPEFITCLGDLYSVAWMEDSETHNLKRETIEQQYKTVRERTSNFNSYTSGGSHVMEYGSTSIKAEKIYLYQGFDPASVNFPPNELSHDTQMEAINQRDADILFLWHMYKNSEDGSKKKEILKQISETMRHRIHLDGSIDLIGTVLYGPAKGSVILNTIREPGLPLVDDWQCLKSMVRLFETHCGSLTQYGMKHMRAFANICNSDVSQSAMEEACVAACSSSHDPTQWHPSNHGYSA
;
A
#
# COMPACT_ATOMS: atom_id res chain seq x y z
N MET A 1 -59.46 41.82 -11.58
CA MET A 1 -58.10 41.27 -11.77
C MET A 1 -57.38 42.13 -12.80
N ALA A 2 -56.15 42.55 -12.49
CA ALA A 2 -55.38 43.63 -13.11
C ALA A 2 -55.87 45.07 -12.82
N LYS A 3 -54.99 45.86 -12.20
CA LYS A 3 -54.59 47.25 -12.56
C LYS A 3 -53.96 47.95 -11.35
N GLN A 4 -52.69 48.33 -11.47
CA GLN A 4 -52.16 49.48 -10.76
C GLN A 4 -51.46 50.37 -11.77
N GLY A 5 -51.82 51.66 -11.73
CA GLY A 5 -51.25 52.69 -12.56
C GLY A 5 -52.02 53.98 -12.32
N TYR A 6 -51.48 54.83 -11.44
CA TYR A 6 -51.62 56.27 -11.51
C TYR A 6 -50.33 56.92 -11.03
N VAL A 7 -49.89 57.90 -11.80
CA VAL A 7 -48.64 58.66 -11.72
C VAL A 7 -48.98 60.12 -11.34
N PHE A 8 -47.94 60.84 -10.89
CA PHE A 8 -47.75 62.30 -10.80
C PHE A 8 -48.01 62.90 -9.40
N HIS A 9 -47.15 63.75 -8.79
CA HIS A 9 -46.02 64.56 -9.29
C HIS A 9 -45.11 65.06 -8.13
N ASN A 10 -43.82 65.26 -8.45
CA ASN A 10 -42.74 66.14 -7.90
C ASN A 10 -43.18 67.38 -7.07
N ASN A 11 -42.42 68.04 -6.18
CA ASN A 11 -40.96 68.17 -5.90
C ASN A 11 -40.74 68.93 -4.54
N PRO A 12 -39.52 69.30 -4.08
CA PRO A 12 -39.10 69.23 -2.68
C PRO A 12 -38.74 70.60 -2.06
N ALA A 13 -38.39 70.64 -0.76
CA ALA A 13 -37.32 71.46 -0.18
C ALA A 13 -37.34 71.42 1.37
N LEU A 14 -36.16 71.70 1.95
CA LEU A 14 -35.86 72.07 3.35
C LEU A 14 -35.87 70.90 4.37
N LEU A 15 -34.84 70.65 5.18
CA LEU A 15 -34.03 71.61 5.95
C LEU A 15 -32.70 70.95 6.43
N PHE A 16 -31.63 71.74 6.45
CA PHE A 16 -30.24 71.40 6.80
C PHE A 16 -29.89 71.93 8.22
N LEU A 17 -29.06 71.16 8.95
CA LEU A 17 -28.05 71.58 9.96
C LEU A 17 -28.43 72.24 11.32
N LEU A 18 -27.50 72.08 12.31
CA LEU A 18 -27.32 72.69 13.66
C LEU A 18 -27.88 71.87 14.85
N LEU A 19 -27.15 71.51 15.92
CA LEU A 19 -26.20 72.26 16.75
C LEU A 19 -25.20 71.39 17.55
N LEU A 20 -24.10 72.03 17.93
CA LEU A 20 -22.94 71.59 18.73
C LEU A 20 -22.96 72.30 20.12
N LEU A 21 -22.41 71.61 21.15
CA LEU A 21 -21.67 72.11 22.35
C LEU A 21 -22.35 72.34 23.74
N PHE A 22 -21.49 72.06 24.76
CA PHE A 22 -21.48 72.31 26.23
C PHE A 22 -21.90 71.12 27.15
N GLU A 23 -20.97 70.32 27.70
CA GLU A 23 -20.09 70.50 28.90
C GLU A 23 -20.87 70.37 30.24
N ALA A 24 -20.42 69.79 31.36
CA ALA A 24 -19.25 69.05 31.83
C ALA A 24 -19.57 68.51 33.26
N ALA A 25 -18.99 67.39 33.72
CA ALA A 25 -18.62 67.15 35.14
C ALA A 25 -17.98 65.77 35.40
N ASN A 26 -16.69 65.81 35.73
CA ASN A 26 -15.88 64.96 36.64
C ASN A 26 -16.33 63.55 37.07
N GLY A 27 -15.40 62.60 36.90
CA GLY A 27 -14.86 61.82 38.03
C GLY A 27 -15.21 60.32 38.07
N GLY A 28 -14.17 59.47 38.06
CA GLY A 28 -14.27 58.11 38.61
C GLY A 28 -13.80 56.97 37.70
N ARG A 29 -12.65 56.40 38.05
CA ARG A 29 -12.07 55.15 37.51
C ARG A 29 -12.96 53.96 37.91
N ALA A 30 -13.48 53.19 36.94
CA ALA A 30 -14.05 51.86 37.19
C ALA A 30 -14.08 51.00 35.92
N THR A 31 -13.28 49.93 35.94
CA THR A 31 -13.52 48.69 35.19
C THR A 31 -14.92 48.15 35.47
N ARG A 32 -15.69 47.75 34.44
CA ARG A 32 -16.76 46.75 34.59
C ARG A 32 -17.10 46.02 33.28
N LEU A 33 -17.18 44.70 33.45
CA LEU A 33 -17.66 43.65 32.55
C LEU A 33 -19.15 43.79 32.21
N ASN A 34 -19.55 43.16 31.10
CA ASN A 34 -20.79 42.39 30.85
C ASN A 34 -20.49 41.56 29.58
N HIS A 35 -20.32 40.23 29.53
CA HIS A 35 -21.05 39.07 30.08
C HIS A 35 -22.52 38.98 29.62
N TRP A 36 -22.71 38.40 28.43
CA TRP A 36 -23.62 37.28 28.10
C TRP A 36 -23.32 36.88 26.65
N GLU A 37 -22.62 35.76 26.43
CA GLU A 37 -23.23 34.45 26.14
C GLU A 37 -24.38 34.53 25.11
N SER A 38 -24.07 34.15 23.88
CA SER A 38 -25.04 33.67 22.91
C SER A 38 -24.41 32.43 22.28
N GLY A 39 -25.06 31.32 22.55
CA GLY A 39 -24.49 29.99 22.50
C GLY A 39 -24.18 29.53 21.09
N ILE A 40 -22.96 29.06 20.92
CA ILE A 40 -22.67 28.05 19.92
C ILE A 40 -23.41 26.80 20.40
N ILE A 41 -24.49 26.44 19.69
CA ILE A 41 -25.09 25.12 19.79
C ILE A 41 -23.99 24.14 19.36
N ARG A 42 -23.25 23.61 20.34
CA ARG A 42 -22.37 22.46 20.13
C ARG A 42 -23.27 21.25 19.95
N LEU A 43 -23.27 20.71 18.74
CA LEU A 43 -23.87 19.42 18.44
C LEU A 43 -23.25 18.35 19.35
N PRO A 44 -24.03 17.36 19.85
CA PRO A 44 -23.53 16.35 20.78
C PRO A 44 -22.38 15.48 20.25
N SER A 45 -22.05 15.53 18.95
CA SER A 45 -21.00 14.69 18.35
C SER A 45 -19.57 15.15 18.63
N GLU A 46 -19.32 16.42 19.00
CA GLU A 46 -17.94 16.90 19.23
C GLU A 46 -17.34 16.41 20.56
N LYS A 47 -18.16 15.92 21.50
CA LYS A 47 -17.67 15.42 22.80
C LYS A 47 -17.08 14.01 22.73
N ASP A 48 -17.52 13.17 21.79
CA ASP A 48 -16.98 11.81 21.64
C ASP A 48 -15.60 11.82 20.93
N ASP A 49 -15.36 12.75 20.00
CA ASP A 49 -14.11 12.81 19.24
C ASP A 49 -12.92 13.35 20.04
N GLN A 50 -13.13 14.16 21.10
CA GLN A 50 -12.02 14.62 21.96
C GLN A 50 -11.43 13.52 22.87
N GLN A 51 -12.14 12.39 23.01
CA GLN A 51 -11.70 11.25 23.82
C GLN A 51 -11.00 10.17 22.98
N LEU A 52 -11.14 10.23 21.65
CA LEU A 52 -10.49 9.37 20.67
C LEU A 52 -9.17 10.03 20.24
N GLY A 53 -8.04 9.34 20.42
CA GLY A 53 -6.75 9.87 19.96
C GLY A 53 -6.71 10.12 18.45
N THR A 54 -5.59 10.68 17.99
CA THR A 54 -5.40 10.99 16.57
C THR A 54 -5.33 9.70 15.74
N ARG A 55 -5.97 9.71 14.58
CA ARG A 55 -5.82 8.66 13.56
C ARG A 55 -4.66 9.01 12.64
N TRP A 56 -3.67 8.12 12.58
CA TRP A 56 -2.52 8.19 11.69
C TRP A 56 -2.63 7.14 10.61
N ALA A 57 -2.09 7.42 9.44
CA ALA A 57 -1.94 6.42 8.39
C ALA A 57 -0.57 6.49 7.71
N VAL A 58 -0.10 5.32 7.28
CA VAL A 58 1.09 5.18 6.43
C VAL A 58 0.69 4.34 5.23
N LEU A 59 0.85 4.87 4.03
CA LEU A 59 0.44 4.22 2.78
C LEU A 59 1.68 4.00 1.91
N VAL A 60 1.92 2.78 1.44
CA VAL A 60 3.16 2.39 0.77
C VAL A 60 2.91 1.64 -0.52
N ALA A 61 3.38 2.19 -1.63
CA ALA A 61 3.50 1.49 -2.91
C ALA A 61 4.97 1.05 -3.09
N GLY A 62 5.22 -0.25 -3.08
CA GLY A 62 6.58 -0.83 -3.10
C GLY A 62 7.21 -0.96 -4.49
N SER A 63 6.50 -0.58 -5.56
CA SER A 63 7.00 -0.64 -6.95
C SER A 63 7.09 0.72 -7.65
N SER A 64 7.86 0.72 -8.73
CA SER A 64 7.90 1.74 -9.78
C SER A 64 7.60 1.14 -11.17
N GLY A 65 7.49 2.00 -12.17
CA GLY A 65 7.26 1.67 -13.57
C GLY A 65 5.78 1.57 -13.92
N TYR A 66 5.43 1.97 -15.15
CA TYR A 66 4.03 2.03 -15.60
C TYR A 66 3.31 0.68 -15.65
N GLY A 67 4.04 -0.43 -15.83
CA GLY A 67 3.49 -1.78 -15.66
C GLY A 67 2.99 -2.07 -14.23
N ASN A 68 3.48 -1.31 -13.24
CA ASN A 68 3.06 -1.36 -11.84
C ASN A 68 2.12 -0.22 -11.43
N TYR A 69 1.38 0.34 -12.38
CA TYR A 69 0.35 1.37 -12.17
C TYR A 69 -0.54 1.10 -10.94
N ARG A 70 -1.09 -0.12 -10.88
CA ARG A 70 -2.00 -0.63 -9.85
C ARG A 70 -1.58 -0.33 -8.41
N HIS A 71 -0.31 -0.51 -8.04
CA HIS A 71 0.12 -0.34 -6.66
C HIS A 71 0.11 1.13 -6.20
N GLN A 72 0.47 2.06 -7.09
CA GLN A 72 0.36 3.49 -6.79
C GLN A 72 -1.09 3.98 -6.87
N ALA A 73 -1.90 3.41 -7.76
CA ALA A 73 -3.33 3.67 -7.83
C ALA A 73 -4.06 3.23 -6.54
N ASP A 74 -3.71 2.06 -6.02
CA ASP A 74 -4.18 1.51 -4.75
C ASP A 74 -3.90 2.47 -3.58
N VAL A 75 -2.65 2.93 -3.46
CA VAL A 75 -2.25 3.88 -2.41
C VAL A 75 -2.95 5.23 -2.57
N CYS A 76 -3.11 5.72 -3.79
CA CYS A 76 -3.84 6.95 -4.07
C CYS A 76 -5.31 6.80 -3.68
N HIS A 77 -5.95 5.68 -4.00
CA HIS A 77 -7.34 5.41 -3.64
C HIS A 77 -7.51 5.33 -2.11
N ALA A 78 -6.63 4.60 -1.41
CA ALA A 78 -6.61 4.54 0.04
C ALA A 78 -6.46 5.94 0.67
N TYR A 79 -5.61 6.81 0.10
CA TYR A 79 -5.49 8.20 0.56
C TYR A 79 -6.83 8.95 0.44
N GLN A 80 -7.51 8.88 -0.72
CA GLN A 80 -8.79 9.56 -0.91
C GLN A 80 -9.85 9.08 0.08
N LEU A 81 -9.93 7.77 0.30
CA LEU A 81 -10.84 7.15 1.28
C LEU A 81 -10.60 7.72 2.69
N LEU A 82 -9.34 7.74 3.14
CA LEU A 82 -8.98 8.26 4.46
C LEU A 82 -9.24 9.76 4.61
N ARG A 83 -9.01 10.55 3.54
CA ARG A 83 -9.32 11.99 3.53
C ARG A 83 -10.83 12.24 3.61
N LYS A 84 -11.64 11.51 2.87
CA LYS A 84 -13.11 11.54 2.97
C LYS A 84 -13.59 11.12 4.37
N GLY A 85 -12.91 10.15 4.99
CA GLY A 85 -13.13 9.73 6.38
C GLY A 85 -12.69 10.75 7.46
N GLY A 86 -12.14 11.90 7.06
CA GLY A 86 -11.75 12.99 7.94
C GLY A 86 -10.36 12.87 8.56
N LEU A 87 -9.53 11.92 8.13
CA LEU A 87 -8.10 11.93 8.51
C LEU A 87 -7.45 13.15 7.87
N LYS A 88 -6.59 13.82 8.62
CA LYS A 88 -5.90 15.03 8.15
C LYS A 88 -4.64 14.67 7.38
N GLU A 89 -4.30 15.46 6.35
CA GLU A 89 -3.13 15.22 5.51
C GLU A 89 -1.82 15.18 6.31
N GLU A 90 -1.69 15.98 7.37
CA GLU A 90 -0.51 15.95 8.24
C GLU A 90 -0.30 14.62 8.97
N ASN A 91 -1.35 13.80 9.07
CA ASN A 91 -1.33 12.51 9.75
C ASN A 91 -1.35 11.32 8.78
N ILE A 92 -1.36 11.56 7.47
CA ILE A 92 -1.26 10.52 6.45
C ILE A 92 0.10 10.68 5.77
N ILE A 93 0.95 9.68 5.90
CA ILE A 93 2.28 9.63 5.29
C ILE A 93 2.20 8.75 4.04
N VAL A 94 2.61 9.28 2.89
CA VAL A 94 2.54 8.54 1.61
C VAL A 94 3.92 8.25 1.03
N PHE A 95 4.14 6.96 0.75
CA PHE A 95 5.26 6.44 -0.02
C PHE A 95 4.74 5.96 -1.38
N MET A 96 5.13 6.63 -2.46
CA MET A 96 4.86 6.20 -3.83
C MET A 96 5.96 6.73 -4.73
N TYR A 97 6.41 5.95 -5.72
CA TYR A 97 7.54 6.37 -6.54
C TYR A 97 7.25 7.64 -7.36
N ASP A 98 5.98 7.89 -7.68
CA ASP A 98 5.45 9.08 -8.36
C ASP A 98 5.81 9.18 -9.85
N ASP A 99 5.90 8.03 -10.53
CA ASP A 99 6.26 7.90 -11.94
C ASP A 99 5.10 7.43 -12.84
N ILE A 100 3.87 7.52 -12.35
CA ILE A 100 2.65 7.08 -13.03
C ILE A 100 1.86 8.25 -13.64
N ALA A 101 1.50 9.25 -12.83
CA ALA A 101 0.57 10.31 -13.25
C ALA A 101 1.08 11.08 -14.48
N MET A 102 2.38 11.40 -14.53
CA MET A 102 3.01 12.11 -15.66
C MET A 102 3.80 11.17 -16.59
N ASN A 103 3.57 9.86 -16.51
CA ASN A 103 4.24 8.91 -17.40
C ASN A 103 3.83 9.15 -18.85
N GLU A 104 4.76 9.01 -19.80
CA GLU A 104 4.46 9.15 -21.23
C GLU A 104 3.43 8.13 -21.74
N LEU A 105 3.33 6.98 -21.07
CA LEU A 105 2.35 5.94 -21.36
C LEU A 105 0.98 6.19 -20.70
N ASN A 106 0.86 7.19 -19.84
CA ASN A 106 -0.41 7.53 -19.20
C ASN A 106 -1.32 8.26 -20.20
N PRO A 107 -2.46 7.66 -20.63
CA PRO A 107 -3.36 8.30 -21.56
C PRO A 107 -4.08 9.52 -20.96
N ARG A 108 -4.04 9.69 -19.64
CA ARG A 108 -4.63 10.80 -18.90
C ARG A 108 -3.57 11.48 -18.02
N PRO A 109 -2.68 12.32 -18.58
CA PRO A 109 -1.61 12.95 -17.82
C PRO A 109 -2.14 13.71 -16.59
N GLY A 110 -1.51 13.48 -15.45
CA GLY A 110 -1.89 14.05 -14.15
C GLY A 110 -3.03 13.32 -13.42
N ILE A 111 -3.58 12.25 -14.00
CA ILE A 111 -4.70 11.48 -13.44
C ILE A 111 -4.27 10.03 -13.19
N ILE A 112 -4.70 9.47 -12.05
CA ILE A 112 -4.63 8.03 -11.75
C ILE A 112 -6.02 7.54 -11.37
N ILE A 113 -6.47 6.38 -11.87
CA ILE A 113 -7.76 5.77 -11.53
C ILE A 113 -7.53 4.37 -10.97
N ASN A 114 -8.30 3.93 -9.96
CA ASN A 114 -8.18 2.59 -9.37
C ASN A 114 -9.41 1.70 -9.63
N HIS A 115 -10.30 2.15 -10.51
CA HIS A 115 -11.49 1.42 -10.93
C HIS A 115 -11.79 1.77 -12.41
N PRO A 116 -12.32 0.85 -13.25
CA PRO A 116 -12.59 1.12 -14.66
C PRO A 116 -13.45 2.36 -14.94
N GLN A 117 -14.35 2.68 -14.00
CA GLN A 117 -15.28 3.81 -14.06
C GLN A 117 -15.02 4.83 -12.94
N GLY A 118 -13.88 4.71 -12.24
CA GLY A 118 -13.54 5.56 -11.11
C GLY A 118 -13.05 6.95 -11.53
N ASP A 119 -13.15 7.88 -10.58
CA ASP A 119 -12.59 9.23 -10.69
C ASP A 119 -11.07 9.24 -10.43
N ASP A 120 -10.45 10.41 -10.63
CA ASP A 120 -9.04 10.61 -10.29
C ASP A 120 -8.80 10.44 -8.77
N VAL A 121 -7.86 9.55 -8.43
CA VAL A 121 -7.41 9.31 -7.06
C VAL A 121 -6.07 9.98 -6.75
N TYR A 122 -5.37 10.53 -7.75
CA TYR A 122 -4.05 11.15 -7.59
C TYR A 122 -4.09 12.58 -7.02
N ALA A 123 -5.13 13.34 -7.36
CA ALA A 123 -5.26 14.73 -6.96
C ALA A 123 -5.15 14.93 -5.44
N GLY A 124 -4.21 15.77 -5.02
CA GLY A 124 -4.01 16.13 -3.61
C GLY A 124 -3.34 15.08 -2.75
N VAL A 125 -2.85 13.96 -3.31
CA VAL A 125 -2.04 12.99 -2.57
C VAL A 125 -0.67 13.61 -2.26
N PRO A 126 -0.24 13.68 -0.98
CA PRO A 126 1.02 14.31 -0.60
C PRO A 126 2.21 13.50 -1.13
N LYS A 127 3.27 14.21 -1.52
CA LYS A 127 4.53 13.62 -2.00
C LYS A 127 5.54 13.52 -0.86
N ASP A 128 5.20 12.76 0.18
CA ASP A 128 6.05 12.68 1.38
C ASP A 128 7.37 11.97 1.09
N TYR A 129 7.31 10.80 0.46
CA TYR A 129 8.48 10.04 0.04
C TYR A 129 8.25 9.51 -1.37
N THR A 130 9.00 10.05 -2.33
CA THR A 130 8.91 9.70 -3.76
C THR A 130 10.28 9.38 -4.36
N GLY A 131 10.30 8.78 -5.55
CA GLY A 131 11.53 8.40 -6.24
C GLY A 131 12.48 7.60 -5.36
N GLU A 132 13.73 8.04 -5.27
CA GLU A 132 14.80 7.41 -4.49
C GLU A 132 14.55 7.39 -2.97
N HIS A 133 13.59 8.16 -2.45
CA HIS A 133 13.27 8.22 -1.03
C HIS A 133 12.27 7.13 -0.59
N VAL A 134 11.73 6.34 -1.52
CA VAL A 134 10.91 5.17 -1.20
C VAL A 134 11.83 4.01 -0.84
N THR A 135 12.31 4.00 0.40
CA THR A 135 13.26 3.02 0.93
C THR A 135 12.74 2.37 2.21
N ALA A 136 13.11 1.10 2.46
CA ALA A 136 12.74 0.41 3.69
C ALA A 136 13.24 1.18 4.94
N ALA A 137 14.43 1.78 4.85
CA ALA A 137 15.00 2.60 5.92
C ALA A 137 14.13 3.83 6.26
N ASN A 138 13.65 4.56 5.25
CA ASN A 138 12.75 5.69 5.48
C ASN A 138 11.41 5.23 6.06
N LEU A 139 10.85 4.11 5.58
CA LEU A 139 9.63 3.52 6.13
C LEU A 139 9.79 3.18 7.62
N TYR A 140 10.90 2.54 8.00
CA TYR A 140 11.19 2.21 9.40
C TYR A 140 11.32 3.48 10.26
N ALA A 141 12.02 4.49 9.77
CA ALA A 141 12.15 5.78 10.45
C ALA A 141 10.80 6.48 10.63
N VAL A 142 9.93 6.45 9.61
CA VAL A 142 8.57 7.00 9.66
C VAL A 142 7.73 6.31 10.72
N LEU A 143 7.70 4.97 10.73
CA LEU A 143 6.91 4.20 11.70
C LEU A 143 7.35 4.49 13.14
N LEU A 144 8.67 4.60 13.35
CA LEU A 144 9.26 4.91 14.65
C LEU A 144 9.13 6.39 15.07
N GLY A 145 8.60 7.26 14.23
CA GLY A 145 8.56 8.71 14.52
C GLY A 145 9.96 9.36 14.52
N ASN A 146 10.95 8.73 13.90
CA ASN A 146 12.36 9.11 14.01
C ASN A 146 12.81 9.99 12.84
N ARG A 147 12.64 11.31 12.97
CA ARG A 147 12.99 12.29 11.92
C ARG A 147 14.48 12.32 11.59
N SER A 148 15.37 12.05 12.55
CA SER A 148 16.83 12.12 12.31
C SER A 148 17.38 10.91 11.56
N ALA A 149 16.61 9.82 11.44
CA ALA A 149 16.98 8.64 10.66
C ALA A 149 16.50 8.71 9.20
N LEU A 150 15.79 9.78 8.81
CA LEU A 150 15.31 9.95 7.44
C LEU A 150 16.44 10.35 6.49
N SER A 151 16.33 9.86 5.26
CA SER A 151 17.16 10.22 4.12
C SER A 151 16.28 10.84 3.04
N GLY A 152 16.10 12.17 3.11
CA GLY A 152 15.25 12.94 2.19
C GLY A 152 13.75 12.82 2.46
N GLY A 153 12.94 13.18 1.48
CA GLY A 153 11.47 13.29 1.60
C GLY A 153 11.00 14.54 2.36
N SER A 154 9.71 14.61 2.68
CA SER A 154 9.08 15.75 3.35
C SER A 154 9.46 15.90 4.83
N GLY A 155 10.04 14.84 5.42
CA GLY A 155 10.32 14.78 6.86
C GLY A 155 9.11 14.40 7.72
N LYS A 156 7.94 14.12 7.12
CA LYS A 156 6.73 13.69 7.83
C LYS A 156 6.91 12.27 8.40
N VAL A 157 6.59 12.08 9.67
CA VAL A 157 6.72 10.79 10.39
C VAL A 157 5.50 10.55 11.27
N VAL A 158 5.31 9.33 11.74
CA VAL A 158 4.24 8.96 12.69
C VAL A 158 4.64 9.36 14.11
N ASP A 159 4.45 10.64 14.44
CA ASP A 159 4.67 11.22 15.77
C ASP A 159 3.45 11.02 16.68
N SER A 160 3.05 9.75 16.81
CA SER A 160 1.82 9.32 17.48
C SER A 160 1.97 9.22 19.00
N LYS A 161 0.84 9.35 19.70
CA LYS A 161 0.72 9.32 21.17
C LYS A 161 0.05 8.03 21.66
N PRO A 162 0.09 7.71 22.97
CA PRO A 162 -0.46 6.45 23.49
C PRO A 162 -1.95 6.18 23.20
N ASN A 163 -2.76 7.20 22.96
CA ASN A 163 -4.19 7.04 22.65
C ASN A 163 -4.50 7.03 21.14
N ASP A 164 -3.49 7.28 20.31
CA ASP A 164 -3.62 7.39 18.86
C ASP A 164 -3.73 6.01 18.23
N ARG A 165 -4.36 5.93 17.05
CA ARG A 165 -4.46 4.69 16.26
C ARG A 165 -3.71 4.85 14.95
N ILE A 166 -3.12 3.76 14.48
CA ILE A 166 -2.32 3.75 13.26
C ILE A 166 -2.93 2.75 12.27
N PHE A 167 -3.14 3.20 11.03
CA PHE A 167 -3.47 2.34 9.89
C PHE A 167 -2.27 2.29 8.93
N LEU A 168 -1.68 1.11 8.74
CA LEU A 168 -0.63 0.91 7.74
C LEU A 168 -1.20 0.10 6.58
N TYR A 169 -1.01 0.59 5.37
CA TYR A 169 -1.38 -0.12 4.16
C TYR A 169 -0.20 -0.19 3.20
N TYR A 170 0.07 -1.39 2.71
CA TYR A 170 1.15 -1.69 1.76
C TYR A 170 0.56 -2.38 0.53
N SER A 171 0.95 -1.95 -0.67
CA SER A 171 0.62 -2.61 -1.96
C SER A 171 1.86 -2.71 -2.84
N ASP A 172 2.28 -3.93 -3.18
CA ASP A 172 3.35 -4.22 -4.15
C ASP A 172 3.42 -5.72 -4.53
N HIS A 173 4.49 -6.10 -5.22
CA HIS A 173 5.09 -7.42 -5.23
C HIS A 173 5.60 -7.88 -3.85
N GLY A 174 5.69 -9.20 -3.72
CA GLY A 174 6.31 -9.86 -2.57
C GLY A 174 6.96 -11.18 -2.93
N GLY A 175 7.50 -11.82 -1.90
CA GLY A 175 7.95 -13.20 -1.91
C GLY A 175 7.98 -13.74 -0.48
N PRO A 176 8.31 -15.02 -0.29
CA PRO A 176 8.39 -15.59 1.04
C PRO A 176 9.32 -14.78 1.97
N GLY A 177 8.76 -14.11 2.99
CA GLY A 177 9.50 -13.35 4.00
C GLY A 177 10.05 -12.00 3.54
N VAL A 178 9.66 -11.51 2.36
CA VAL A 178 10.17 -10.27 1.77
C VAL A 178 9.05 -9.48 1.06
N LEU A 179 9.05 -8.17 1.23
CA LEU A 179 8.21 -7.22 0.48
C LEU A 179 9.11 -6.33 -0.38
N GLY A 180 8.67 -6.03 -1.59
CA GLY A 180 9.42 -5.19 -2.52
C GLY A 180 9.61 -3.75 -2.03
N MET A 181 10.57 -3.06 -2.62
CA MET A 181 10.75 -1.62 -2.52
C MET A 181 11.27 -1.14 -3.86
N PRO A 182 10.94 0.08 -4.33
CA PRO A 182 11.43 0.56 -5.62
C PRO A 182 12.96 0.77 -5.59
N ASN A 183 13.50 1.01 -4.40
CA ASN A 183 14.92 1.21 -4.15
C ASN A 183 15.42 0.18 -3.15
N LEU A 184 16.48 -0.52 -3.52
CA LEU A 184 17.06 -1.61 -2.74
C LEU A 184 17.80 -1.10 -1.49
N PRO A 185 17.90 -1.93 -0.42
CA PRO A 185 17.39 -3.30 -0.31
C PRO A 185 15.88 -3.38 -0.08
N PHE A 186 15.31 -4.57 -0.30
CA PHE A 186 13.92 -4.88 0.00
C PHE A 186 13.63 -4.90 1.50
N LEU A 187 12.33 -4.92 1.86
CA LEU A 187 11.88 -5.05 3.23
C LEU A 187 11.80 -6.52 3.64
N TYR A 188 12.57 -6.93 4.64
CA TYR A 188 12.52 -8.28 5.19
C TYR A 188 11.62 -8.35 6.42
N ALA A 189 10.87 -9.45 6.54
CA ALA A 189 9.82 -9.62 7.56
C ALA A 189 10.32 -9.41 8.99
N MET A 190 11.51 -9.94 9.33
CA MET A 190 12.07 -9.81 10.67
C MET A 190 12.48 -8.37 11.02
N ASP A 191 13.05 -7.60 10.08
CA ASP A 191 13.37 -6.19 10.34
C ASP A 191 12.10 -5.37 10.55
N PHE A 192 11.07 -5.65 9.75
CA PHE A 192 9.78 -5.00 9.88
C PHE A 192 9.11 -5.31 11.22
N LEU A 193 9.08 -6.58 11.62
CA LEU A 193 8.57 -6.98 12.93
C LEU A 193 9.37 -6.34 14.09
N ASP A 194 10.69 -6.22 13.98
CA ASP A 194 11.51 -5.55 14.99
C ASP A 194 11.18 -4.05 15.10
N VAL A 195 10.83 -3.40 13.99
CA VAL A 195 10.32 -2.03 13.99
C VAL A 195 8.96 -1.95 14.70
N LEU A 196 8.05 -2.88 14.44
CA LEU A 196 6.75 -2.93 15.11
C LEU A 196 6.90 -3.16 16.63
N LYS A 197 7.78 -4.08 17.04
CA LYS A 197 8.11 -4.32 18.45
C LYS A 197 8.69 -3.07 19.12
N LYS A 198 9.61 -2.36 18.46
CA LYS A 198 10.16 -1.08 18.95
C LYS A 198 9.08 -0.01 19.07
N LYS A 199 8.18 0.08 18.10
CA LYS A 199 7.05 1.02 18.12
C LYS A 199 6.11 0.74 19.29
N HIS A 200 5.83 -0.54 19.55
CA HIS A 200 5.03 -0.98 20.70
C HIS A 200 5.72 -0.68 22.03
N ALA A 201 7.00 -1.01 22.16
CA ALA A 201 7.78 -0.78 23.37
C ALA A 201 7.86 0.72 23.74
N ALA A 202 7.78 1.62 22.75
CA ALA A 202 7.70 3.06 22.97
C ALA A 202 6.33 3.52 23.52
N GLY A 203 5.31 2.66 23.56
CA GLY A 203 3.96 2.97 24.05
C GLY A 203 3.27 4.09 23.27
N SER A 204 3.62 4.25 21.99
CA SER A 204 3.27 5.44 21.19
C SER A 204 2.04 5.24 20.28
N TYR A 205 1.21 4.24 20.57
CA TYR A 205 -0.10 4.05 19.96
C TYR A 205 -0.96 3.17 20.87
N ARG A 206 -2.28 3.25 20.67
CA ARG A 206 -3.25 2.39 21.36
C ARG A 206 -3.37 1.04 20.66
N GLU A 207 -3.78 1.07 19.40
CA GLU A 207 -3.94 -0.09 18.52
C GLU A 207 -3.48 0.27 17.09
N MET A 208 -3.03 -0.73 16.35
CA MET A 208 -2.61 -0.59 14.95
C MET A 208 -3.29 -1.65 14.08
N VAL A 209 -3.70 -1.26 12.88
CA VAL A 209 -4.20 -2.17 11.85
C VAL A 209 -3.26 -2.11 10.65
N ILE A 210 -2.86 -3.26 10.12
CA ILE A 210 -1.93 -3.39 8.99
C ILE A 210 -2.58 -4.22 7.89
N TYR A 211 -2.73 -3.65 6.70
CA TYR A 211 -3.21 -4.33 5.48
C TYR A 211 -2.05 -4.49 4.49
N VAL A 212 -1.85 -5.70 3.96
CA VAL A 212 -0.73 -6.01 3.06
C VAL A 212 -1.20 -6.72 1.80
N GLU A 213 -1.15 -6.01 0.68
CA GLU A 213 -1.26 -6.54 -0.68
C GLU A 213 0.13 -6.91 -1.20
N ALA A 214 0.41 -8.22 -1.26
CA ALA A 214 1.59 -8.77 -1.90
C ALA A 214 1.50 -10.29 -2.07
N CYS A 215 2.28 -10.84 -3.02
CA CYS A 215 2.51 -12.28 -3.13
C CYS A 215 3.10 -12.84 -1.84
N GLU A 216 2.62 -14.02 -1.42
CA GLU A 216 3.08 -14.71 -0.23
C GLU A 216 3.04 -13.85 1.04
N SER A 217 2.17 -12.84 1.11
CA SER A 217 2.13 -11.81 2.16
C SER A 217 1.92 -12.37 3.57
N GLY A 218 1.25 -13.52 3.71
CA GLY A 218 1.14 -14.22 4.99
C GLY A 218 2.51 -14.59 5.61
N SER A 219 3.53 -14.83 4.78
CA SER A 219 4.88 -15.19 5.24
C SER A 219 5.64 -14.04 5.93
N ILE A 220 5.12 -12.81 5.84
CA ILE A 220 5.66 -11.65 6.56
C ILE A 220 5.35 -11.72 8.05
N PHE A 221 4.33 -12.48 8.45
CA PHE A 221 3.84 -12.50 9.84
C PHE A 221 3.77 -13.91 10.43
N GLU A 222 3.56 -14.93 9.60
CA GLU A 222 3.43 -16.32 10.04
C GLU A 222 4.66 -16.78 10.86
N GLY A 223 4.37 -17.29 12.06
CA GLY A 223 5.37 -17.80 13.00
C GLY A 223 6.28 -16.76 13.66
N ILE A 224 6.15 -15.47 13.32
CA ILE A 224 6.94 -14.40 13.96
C ILE A 224 6.09 -13.32 14.64
N MET A 225 4.87 -13.08 14.18
CA MET A 225 3.99 -12.02 14.70
C MET A 225 3.37 -12.44 16.06
N PRO A 226 3.70 -11.76 17.17
CA PRO A 226 3.09 -12.04 18.46
C PRO A 226 1.71 -11.39 18.59
N GLU A 227 0.89 -11.89 19.52
CA GLU A 227 -0.49 -11.44 19.72
C GLU A 227 -0.63 -10.26 20.71
N ASP A 228 0.45 -9.89 21.41
CA ASP A 228 0.43 -8.93 22.52
C ASP A 228 0.92 -7.51 22.15
N LEU A 229 1.10 -7.22 20.86
CA LEU A 229 1.54 -5.89 20.39
C LEU A 229 0.40 -4.88 20.21
N ASN A 230 -0.87 -5.26 20.40
CA ASN A 230 -2.03 -4.45 20.00
C ASN A 230 -1.99 -4.10 18.50
N ILE A 231 -1.61 -5.07 17.67
CA ILE A 231 -1.54 -4.93 16.21
C ILE A 231 -2.38 -6.05 15.60
N TYR A 232 -3.33 -5.68 14.76
CA TYR A 232 -4.08 -6.61 13.91
C TYR A 232 -3.60 -6.49 12.48
N VAL A 233 -3.41 -7.63 11.83
CA VAL A 233 -2.89 -7.69 10.47
C VAL A 233 -3.85 -8.48 9.60
N THR A 234 -4.07 -8.03 8.36
CA THR A 234 -4.62 -8.87 7.30
C THR A 234 -3.73 -8.83 6.07
N THR A 235 -3.67 -9.95 5.35
CA THR A 235 -2.82 -10.12 4.17
C THR A 235 -3.64 -10.60 2.99
N ALA A 236 -3.30 -10.18 1.78
CA ALA A 236 -3.99 -10.56 0.55
C ALA A 236 -3.90 -12.06 0.26
N SER A 237 -2.87 -12.72 0.76
CA SER A 237 -2.59 -14.13 0.51
C SER A 237 -2.02 -14.83 1.74
N ASN A 238 -2.08 -16.15 1.75
CA ASN A 238 -1.30 -16.96 2.69
C ASN A 238 0.21 -16.93 2.34
N ALA A 239 1.03 -17.64 3.11
CA ALA A 239 2.48 -17.65 2.95
C ALA A 239 3.01 -18.37 1.70
N GLN A 240 2.14 -19.00 0.90
CA GLN A 240 2.51 -19.96 -0.14
C GLN A 240 1.92 -19.65 -1.52
N GLU A 241 0.96 -18.74 -1.58
CA GLU A 241 0.27 -18.36 -2.80
C GLU A 241 0.53 -16.90 -3.16
N SER A 242 0.35 -16.58 -4.44
CA SER A 242 0.41 -15.21 -4.93
C SER A 242 -0.85 -14.44 -4.58
N SER A 243 -0.75 -13.11 -4.60
CA SER A 243 -1.90 -12.24 -4.77
C SER A 243 -2.09 -11.88 -6.25
N TRP A 244 -3.11 -11.06 -6.55
CA TRP A 244 -3.69 -10.96 -7.89
C TRP A 244 -3.98 -9.52 -8.29
N GLY A 245 -3.53 -9.12 -9.48
CA GLY A 245 -3.94 -7.87 -10.12
C GLY A 245 -5.31 -8.02 -10.78
N THR A 246 -6.13 -6.97 -10.77
CA THR A 246 -7.45 -6.94 -11.44
C THR A 246 -7.64 -5.65 -12.22
N TYR A 247 -8.79 -5.49 -12.87
CA TYR A 247 -9.05 -4.38 -13.78
C TYR A 247 -7.98 -4.28 -14.88
N CYS A 248 -7.65 -5.42 -15.48
CA CYS A 248 -6.57 -5.57 -16.46
C CYS A 248 -7.10 -5.57 -17.91
N PRO A 249 -6.31 -5.09 -18.90
CA PRO A 249 -6.78 -5.07 -20.28
C PRO A 249 -7.02 -6.47 -20.82
N GLY A 250 -8.21 -6.70 -21.38
CA GLY A 250 -8.64 -8.01 -21.86
C GLY A 250 -9.17 -8.95 -20.78
N MET A 251 -9.40 -8.44 -19.56
CA MET A 251 -10.06 -9.12 -18.46
C MET A 251 -11.39 -8.44 -18.12
N GLU A 252 -12.34 -9.14 -17.51
CA GLU A 252 -13.60 -8.54 -17.03
C GLU A 252 -13.64 -8.33 -15.50
N PRO A 253 -13.98 -7.11 -15.01
CA PRO A 253 -14.23 -5.90 -15.80
C PRO A 253 -12.95 -5.25 -16.32
N SER A 254 -12.95 -4.86 -17.59
CA SER A 254 -11.77 -4.28 -18.27
C SER A 254 -11.60 -2.80 -17.92
N PRO A 255 -10.37 -2.27 -17.86
CA PRO A 255 -10.14 -0.83 -17.78
C PRO A 255 -10.56 -0.14 -19.09
N PRO A 256 -10.66 1.21 -19.10
CA PRO A 256 -10.87 1.96 -20.33
C PRO A 256 -9.82 1.58 -21.39
N PRO A 257 -10.20 1.43 -22.68
CA PRO A 257 -9.34 0.84 -23.71
C PRO A 257 -7.98 1.53 -23.94
N GLU A 258 -7.85 2.80 -23.53
CA GLU A 258 -6.61 3.55 -23.59
C GLU A 258 -5.56 3.10 -22.56
N PHE A 259 -5.96 2.39 -21.50
CA PHE A 259 -5.05 1.83 -20.51
C PHE A 259 -4.55 0.45 -20.95
N ILE A 260 -3.24 0.25 -20.85
CA ILE A 260 -2.54 -0.98 -21.26
C ILE A 260 -1.96 -1.76 -20.07
N THR A 261 -2.41 -1.43 -18.86
CA THR A 261 -1.94 -1.97 -17.58
C THR A 261 -3.14 -2.17 -16.65
N CYS A 262 -2.97 -2.98 -15.60
CA CYS A 262 -4.00 -3.19 -14.57
C CYS A 262 -4.18 -1.93 -13.71
N LEU A 263 -5.41 -1.65 -13.27
CA LEU A 263 -5.72 -0.44 -12.48
C LEU A 263 -5.65 -0.64 -10.97
N GLY A 264 -5.76 -1.87 -10.47
CA GLY A 264 -5.73 -2.16 -9.03
C GLY A 264 -5.47 -3.64 -8.75
N ASP A 265 -5.33 -3.97 -7.48
CA ASP A 265 -5.09 -5.34 -7.01
C ASP A 265 -6.30 -5.88 -6.25
N LEU A 266 -6.61 -7.17 -6.41
CA LEU A 266 -7.91 -7.76 -6.05
C LEU A 266 -8.26 -7.60 -4.57
N TYR A 267 -7.31 -7.83 -3.67
CA TYR A 267 -7.54 -7.63 -2.24
C TYR A 267 -7.65 -6.15 -1.91
N SER A 268 -6.79 -5.31 -2.51
CA SER A 268 -6.80 -3.87 -2.34
C SER A 268 -8.15 -3.25 -2.69
N VAL A 269 -8.62 -3.49 -3.92
CA VAL A 269 -9.90 -2.95 -4.39
C VAL A 269 -11.06 -3.53 -3.59
N ALA A 270 -10.95 -4.79 -3.13
CA ALA A 270 -11.99 -5.40 -2.29
C ALA A 270 -12.20 -4.64 -0.98
N TRP A 271 -11.14 -4.30 -0.23
CA TRP A 271 -11.31 -3.61 1.05
C TRP A 271 -11.63 -2.12 0.88
N MET A 272 -11.09 -1.46 -0.16
CA MET A 272 -11.36 -0.04 -0.40
C MET A 272 -12.79 0.20 -0.87
N GLU A 273 -13.26 -0.60 -1.83
CA GLU A 273 -14.63 -0.49 -2.35
C GLU A 273 -15.67 -0.94 -1.30
N ASP A 274 -15.32 -1.89 -0.44
CA ASP A 274 -16.13 -2.21 0.73
C ASP A 274 -16.22 -0.98 1.67
N SER A 275 -15.07 -0.36 1.97
CA SER A 275 -15.03 0.77 2.91
C SER A 275 -15.75 2.03 2.41
N GLU A 276 -15.78 2.26 1.10
CA GLU A 276 -16.47 3.42 0.50
C GLU A 276 -17.98 3.21 0.39
N THR A 277 -18.44 1.96 0.33
CA THR A 277 -19.86 1.60 0.14
C THR A 277 -20.59 1.26 1.44
N HIS A 278 -19.90 1.32 2.59
CA HIS A 278 -20.47 1.00 3.90
C HIS A 278 -20.37 2.11 4.94
N ASN A 279 -21.25 2.03 5.94
CA ASN A 279 -21.16 2.86 7.12
C ASN A 279 -20.12 2.30 8.12
N LEU A 280 -18.91 2.85 8.08
CA LEU A 280 -17.76 2.41 8.89
C LEU A 280 -17.93 2.59 10.42
N LYS A 281 -18.94 3.35 10.88
CA LYS A 281 -19.31 3.40 12.30
C LYS A 281 -20.08 2.16 12.75
N ARG A 282 -20.61 1.39 11.80
CA ARG A 282 -21.41 0.19 12.03
C ARG A 282 -20.65 -1.08 11.67
N GLU A 283 -19.88 -1.05 10.61
CA GLU A 283 -19.06 -2.17 10.18
C GLU A 283 -17.88 -2.42 11.13
N THR A 284 -17.62 -3.68 11.46
CA THR A 284 -16.43 -4.10 12.22
C THR A 284 -15.30 -4.55 11.30
N ILE A 285 -14.08 -4.54 11.83
CA ILE A 285 -12.92 -5.13 11.15
C ILE A 285 -13.16 -6.61 10.81
N GLU A 286 -13.82 -7.37 11.68
CA GLU A 286 -14.19 -8.76 11.39
C GLU A 286 -15.14 -8.90 10.19
N GLN A 287 -16.07 -7.96 10.03
CA GLN A 287 -17.05 -7.98 8.93
C GLN A 287 -16.35 -7.71 7.60
N GLN A 288 -15.57 -6.64 7.53
CA GLN A 288 -14.76 -6.34 6.34
C GLN A 288 -13.80 -7.49 6.02
N TYR A 289 -13.10 -8.07 7.00
CA TYR A 289 -12.23 -9.22 6.74
C TYR A 289 -12.99 -10.37 6.07
N LYS A 290 -14.21 -10.69 6.51
CA LYS A 290 -15.03 -11.74 5.88
C LYS A 290 -15.43 -11.38 4.46
N THR A 291 -15.87 -10.14 4.24
CA THR A 291 -16.24 -9.62 2.91
C THR A 291 -15.07 -9.64 1.94
N VAL A 292 -13.92 -9.12 2.37
CA VAL A 292 -12.68 -9.08 1.60
C VAL A 292 -12.16 -10.48 1.33
N ARG A 293 -12.22 -11.39 2.30
CA ARG A 293 -11.83 -12.79 2.10
C ARG A 293 -12.70 -13.49 1.06
N GLU A 294 -14.01 -13.31 1.10
CA GLU A 294 -14.93 -13.89 0.12
C GLU A 294 -14.60 -13.36 -1.29
N ARG A 295 -14.48 -12.03 -1.45
CA ARG A 295 -14.18 -11.38 -2.73
C ARG A 295 -12.78 -11.72 -3.27
N THR A 296 -11.77 -11.75 -2.41
CA THR A 296 -10.38 -12.07 -2.79
C THR A 296 -10.20 -13.55 -3.10
N SER A 297 -10.96 -14.44 -2.47
CA SER A 297 -11.05 -15.85 -2.90
C SER A 297 -11.68 -16.01 -4.29
N ASN A 298 -12.17 -14.90 -4.86
CA ASN A 298 -12.97 -14.82 -6.07
C ASN A 298 -14.13 -15.82 -6.01
N PHE A 299 -14.83 -15.82 -4.88
CA PHE A 299 -15.91 -16.76 -4.54
C PHE A 299 -15.45 -18.23 -4.61
N ASN A 300 -14.32 -18.52 -3.95
CA ASN A 300 -13.65 -19.83 -3.89
C ASN A 300 -13.15 -20.38 -5.25
N SER A 301 -12.92 -19.52 -6.24
CA SER A 301 -12.35 -19.91 -7.54
C SER A 301 -10.82 -19.76 -7.57
N TYR A 302 -10.13 -20.28 -6.54
CA TYR A 302 -8.66 -20.19 -6.41
C TYR A 302 -7.89 -20.64 -7.66
N THR A 303 -8.43 -21.57 -8.44
CA THR A 303 -7.83 -22.05 -9.70
C THR A 303 -7.91 -21.06 -10.86
N SER A 304 -8.78 -20.04 -10.75
CA SER A 304 -9.11 -19.08 -11.81
C SER A 304 -8.71 -17.64 -11.46
N GLY A 305 -7.93 -17.45 -10.39
CA GLY A 305 -7.50 -16.15 -9.89
C GLY A 305 -8.19 -15.79 -8.58
N GLY A 306 -7.48 -15.97 -7.47
CA GLY A 306 -7.95 -15.67 -6.11
C GLY A 306 -6.99 -16.21 -5.04
N SER A 307 -7.08 -15.70 -3.82
CA SER A 307 -6.20 -16.06 -2.71
C SER A 307 -6.91 -16.08 -1.36
N HIS A 308 -6.31 -16.75 -0.39
CA HIS A 308 -6.77 -16.83 0.99
C HIS A 308 -6.29 -15.60 1.75
N VAL A 309 -7.21 -14.70 2.06
CA VAL A 309 -6.94 -13.58 2.96
C VAL A 309 -6.70 -14.14 4.36
N MET A 310 -5.55 -13.80 4.95
CA MET A 310 -5.15 -14.28 6.27
C MET A 310 -5.22 -13.15 7.30
N GLU A 311 -5.17 -13.54 8.57
CA GLU A 311 -5.12 -12.62 9.70
C GLU A 311 -4.08 -13.05 10.74
N TYR A 312 -3.43 -12.07 11.38
CA TYR A 312 -2.39 -12.29 12.38
C TYR A 312 -2.47 -11.24 13.51
N GLY A 313 -1.82 -11.53 14.65
CA GLY A 313 -1.72 -10.61 15.78
C GLY A 313 -2.96 -10.57 16.67
N SER A 314 -3.26 -9.40 17.24
CA SER A 314 -4.27 -9.21 18.29
C SER A 314 -5.70 -9.31 17.75
N THR A 315 -6.31 -10.49 17.82
CA THR A 315 -7.67 -10.75 17.33
C THR A 315 -8.78 -10.00 18.09
N SER A 316 -8.49 -9.47 19.28
CA SER A 316 -9.43 -8.62 20.04
C SER A 316 -9.84 -7.36 19.29
N ILE A 317 -8.96 -6.84 18.42
CA ILE A 317 -9.21 -5.65 17.60
C ILE A 317 -10.31 -5.89 16.56
N LYS A 318 -10.57 -7.14 16.16
CA LYS A 318 -11.56 -7.48 15.13
C LYS A 318 -12.98 -7.02 15.45
N ALA A 319 -13.32 -6.95 16.73
CA ALA A 319 -14.64 -6.51 17.19
C ALA A 319 -14.84 -4.98 17.08
N GLU A 320 -13.75 -4.23 16.89
CA GLU A 320 -13.78 -2.78 16.74
C GLU A 320 -14.38 -2.34 15.41
N LYS A 321 -14.86 -1.10 15.38
CA LYS A 321 -15.42 -0.48 14.19
C LYS A 321 -14.33 0.13 13.31
N ILE A 322 -14.48 0.01 12.00
CA ILE A 322 -13.46 0.43 11.03
C ILE A 322 -13.20 1.94 11.11
N TYR A 323 -14.20 2.75 11.47
CA TYR A 323 -14.03 4.20 11.58
C TYR A 323 -12.94 4.64 12.57
N LEU A 324 -12.58 3.78 13.53
CA LEU A 324 -11.49 4.06 14.48
C LEU A 324 -10.12 4.14 13.81
N TYR A 325 -9.97 3.60 12.60
CA TYR A 325 -8.74 3.59 11.82
C TYR A 325 -8.91 4.41 10.53
N GLN A 326 -9.98 4.15 9.77
CA GLN A 326 -10.18 4.76 8.45
C GLN A 326 -11.06 6.02 8.46
N GLY A 327 -11.72 6.30 9.59
CA GLY A 327 -12.64 7.43 9.70
C GLY A 327 -14.04 7.18 9.18
N PHE A 328 -14.79 8.25 9.00
CA PHE A 328 -16.20 8.17 8.63
C PHE A 328 -16.56 9.28 7.65
N ASP A 329 -16.94 8.89 6.44
CA ASP A 329 -17.50 9.79 5.45
C ASP A 329 -18.95 10.12 5.85
N PRO A 330 -19.31 11.39 6.12
CA PRO A 330 -20.68 11.78 6.42
C PRO A 330 -21.69 11.40 5.33
N ALA A 331 -21.25 11.25 4.07
CA ALA A 331 -22.10 10.83 2.96
C ALA A 331 -22.55 9.35 3.09
N SER A 332 -21.80 8.50 3.80
CA SER A 332 -22.14 7.08 3.98
C SER A 332 -23.04 6.80 5.18
N VAL A 333 -23.62 7.82 5.81
CA VAL A 333 -24.50 7.65 6.99
C VAL A 333 -25.68 6.70 6.74
N ASN A 334 -26.26 6.77 5.54
CA ASN A 334 -27.42 5.96 5.13
C ASN A 334 -27.03 4.66 4.42
N PHE A 335 -25.73 4.38 4.28
CA PHE A 335 -25.27 3.16 3.62
C PHE A 335 -25.51 1.94 4.53
N PRO A 336 -25.67 0.75 3.92
CA PRO A 336 -25.76 -0.47 4.69
C PRO A 336 -24.49 -0.68 5.53
N PRO A 337 -24.56 -1.49 6.60
CA PRO A 337 -23.41 -1.73 7.45
C PRO A 337 -22.50 -2.88 6.99
N ASN A 338 -22.99 -3.82 6.17
CA ASN A 338 -22.26 -5.00 5.69
C ASN A 338 -23.11 -5.76 4.64
N GLU A 339 -23.59 -5.07 3.60
CA GLU A 339 -24.26 -5.73 2.47
C GLU A 339 -23.24 -6.01 1.37
N LEU A 340 -22.97 -7.30 1.12
CA LEU A 340 -22.11 -7.72 0.02
C LEU A 340 -22.68 -7.19 -1.30
N SER A 341 -21.89 -6.38 -2.00
CA SER A 341 -22.16 -5.98 -3.39
C SER A 341 -22.28 -7.22 -4.28
N HIS A 342 -23.07 -7.12 -5.35
CA HIS A 342 -23.46 -8.22 -6.24
C HIS A 342 -22.30 -9.14 -6.65
N ASP A 343 -22.52 -10.45 -6.46
CA ASP A 343 -21.66 -11.59 -6.85
C ASP A 343 -21.20 -11.51 -8.31
N THR A 344 -20.07 -10.83 -8.55
CA THR A 344 -19.44 -10.83 -9.86
C THR A 344 -18.01 -11.30 -9.68
N GLN A 345 -17.72 -12.50 -10.19
CA GLN A 345 -16.35 -12.97 -10.29
C GLN A 345 -15.55 -11.98 -11.13
N MET A 346 -14.36 -11.68 -10.66
CA MET A 346 -13.43 -10.78 -11.34
C MET A 346 -12.37 -11.63 -12.01
N GLU A 347 -12.12 -11.40 -13.28
CA GLU A 347 -10.92 -11.95 -13.89
C GLU A 347 -9.71 -11.22 -13.30
N ALA A 348 -8.67 -12.00 -13.02
CA ALA A 348 -7.49 -11.52 -12.32
C ALA A 348 -6.23 -12.19 -12.89
N ILE A 349 -5.10 -11.51 -12.78
CA ILE A 349 -3.80 -12.01 -13.21
C ILE A 349 -2.86 -12.17 -12.02
N ASN A 350 -2.02 -13.20 -12.07
CA ASN A 350 -0.96 -13.35 -11.09
C ASN A 350 -0.05 -12.10 -11.14
N GLN A 351 0.25 -11.52 -9.99
CA GLN A 351 1.12 -10.35 -9.85
C GLN A 351 2.45 -10.48 -10.64
N ARG A 352 3.04 -11.68 -10.67
CA ARG A 352 4.29 -11.95 -11.39
C ARG A 352 4.15 -11.98 -12.91
N ASP A 353 2.93 -12.07 -13.44
CA ASP A 353 2.67 -12.10 -14.89
C ASP A 353 2.10 -10.77 -15.42
N ALA A 354 1.69 -9.87 -14.51
CA ALA A 354 1.12 -8.57 -14.87
C ALA A 354 2.09 -7.68 -15.69
N ASP A 355 3.40 -7.74 -15.40
CA ASP A 355 4.43 -7.00 -16.13
C ASP A 355 4.61 -7.52 -17.57
N ILE A 356 4.57 -8.84 -17.77
CA ILE A 356 4.61 -9.46 -19.10
C ILE A 356 3.32 -9.17 -19.87
N LEU A 357 2.16 -9.20 -19.21
CA LEU A 357 0.89 -8.82 -19.82
C LEU A 357 0.93 -7.36 -20.31
N PHE A 358 1.47 -6.45 -19.50
CA PHE A 358 1.68 -5.05 -19.87
C PHE A 358 2.58 -4.91 -21.11
N LEU A 359 3.76 -5.56 -21.13
CA LEU A 359 4.66 -5.52 -22.29
C LEU A 359 4.00 -6.13 -23.54
N TRP A 360 3.20 -7.19 -23.37
CA TRP A 360 2.46 -7.81 -24.46
C TRP A 360 1.41 -6.86 -25.06
N HIS A 361 0.66 -6.13 -24.24
CA HIS A 361 -0.28 -5.11 -24.73
C HIS A 361 0.44 -3.94 -25.39
N MET A 362 1.59 -3.49 -24.88
CA MET A 362 2.44 -2.52 -25.59
C MET A 362 2.81 -3.02 -26.98
N TYR A 363 3.25 -4.27 -27.11
CA TYR A 363 3.64 -4.87 -28.38
C TYR A 363 2.46 -4.97 -29.35
N LYS A 364 1.31 -5.46 -28.85
CA LYS A 364 0.08 -5.65 -29.61
C LYS A 364 -0.47 -4.33 -30.16
N ASN A 365 -0.45 -3.28 -29.34
CA ASN A 365 -1.05 -1.98 -29.66
C ASN A 365 -0.11 -1.04 -30.43
N SER A 366 1.19 -1.32 -30.49
CA SER A 366 2.12 -0.55 -31.32
C SER A 366 1.83 -0.79 -32.81
N GLU A 367 1.84 0.25 -33.65
CA GLU A 367 1.82 0.10 -35.12
C GLU A 367 3.21 0.27 -35.73
N ASP A 368 4.12 0.92 -35.00
CA ASP A 368 5.51 1.16 -35.42
C ASP A 368 6.33 -0.14 -35.31
N GLY A 369 6.83 -0.62 -36.45
CA GLY A 369 7.63 -1.84 -36.53
C GLY A 369 8.96 -1.78 -35.76
N SER A 370 9.56 -0.60 -35.63
CA SER A 370 10.79 -0.41 -34.85
C SER A 370 10.53 -0.52 -33.35
N LYS A 371 9.47 0.14 -32.86
CA LYS A 371 9.01 0.02 -31.47
C LYS A 371 8.58 -1.40 -31.13
N LYS A 372 7.86 -2.08 -32.03
CA LYS A 372 7.51 -3.51 -31.84
C LYS A 372 8.74 -4.38 -31.62
N LYS A 373 9.78 -4.17 -32.41
CA LYS A 373 11.03 -4.93 -32.27
C LYS A 373 11.71 -4.67 -30.93
N GLU A 374 11.71 -3.42 -30.46
CA GLU A 374 12.26 -3.08 -29.14
C GLU A 374 11.45 -3.68 -27.99
N ILE A 375 10.12 -3.60 -28.04
CA ILE A 375 9.26 -4.21 -27.01
C ILE A 375 9.43 -5.74 -27.00
N LEU A 376 9.49 -6.39 -28.17
CA LEU A 376 9.72 -7.83 -28.26
C LEU A 376 11.10 -8.23 -27.71
N LYS A 377 12.10 -7.38 -27.90
CA LYS A 377 13.42 -7.55 -27.29
C LYS A 377 13.33 -7.47 -25.77
N GLN A 378 12.64 -6.47 -25.22
CA GLN A 378 12.39 -6.36 -23.78
C GLN A 378 11.68 -7.60 -23.21
N ILE A 379 10.59 -8.06 -23.84
CA ILE A 379 9.90 -9.30 -23.45
C ILE A 379 10.87 -10.48 -23.43
N SER A 380 11.67 -10.62 -24.50
CA SER A 380 12.63 -11.72 -24.62
C SER A 380 13.74 -11.67 -23.57
N GLU A 381 14.22 -10.47 -23.24
CA GLU A 381 15.25 -10.26 -22.20
C GLU A 381 14.69 -10.52 -20.81
N THR A 382 13.49 -10.02 -20.48
CA THR A 382 12.81 -10.31 -19.22
C THR A 382 12.58 -11.80 -19.06
N MET A 383 12.02 -12.47 -20.07
CA MET A 383 11.78 -13.92 -20.01
C MET A 383 13.07 -14.72 -19.89
N ARG A 384 14.15 -14.32 -20.59
CA ARG A 384 15.45 -14.97 -20.47
C ARG A 384 16.03 -14.82 -19.06
N HIS A 385 15.90 -13.63 -18.45
CA HIS A 385 16.34 -13.41 -17.07
C HIS A 385 15.54 -14.26 -16.09
N ARG A 386 14.21 -14.36 -16.25
CA ARG A 386 13.36 -15.25 -15.43
C ARG A 386 13.78 -16.71 -15.53
N ILE A 387 13.97 -17.21 -16.75
CA ILE A 387 14.46 -18.58 -17.01
C ILE A 387 15.85 -18.80 -16.41
N HIS A 388 16.74 -17.80 -16.49
CA HIS A 388 18.05 -17.84 -15.86
C HIS A 388 17.96 -17.95 -14.34
N LEU A 389 17.13 -17.13 -13.69
CA LEU A 389 16.94 -17.19 -12.24
C LEU A 389 16.35 -18.53 -11.79
N ASP A 390 15.27 -18.98 -12.43
CA ASP A 390 14.64 -20.27 -12.10
C ASP A 390 15.64 -21.44 -12.29
N GLY A 391 16.32 -21.49 -13.44
CA GLY A 391 17.28 -22.54 -13.75
C GLY A 391 18.54 -22.51 -12.86
N SER A 392 18.99 -21.33 -12.45
CA SER A 392 20.13 -21.18 -11.55
C SER A 392 19.80 -21.74 -10.16
N ILE A 393 18.61 -21.45 -9.64
CA ILE A 393 18.15 -21.95 -8.34
C ILE A 393 18.01 -23.48 -8.37
N ASP A 394 17.41 -24.04 -9.42
CA ASP A 394 17.29 -25.49 -9.59
C ASP A 394 18.65 -26.19 -9.66
N LEU A 395 19.62 -25.59 -10.37
CA LEU A 395 20.98 -26.12 -10.47
C LEU A 395 21.73 -26.02 -9.14
N ILE A 396 21.60 -24.91 -8.41
CA ILE A 396 22.15 -24.76 -7.05
C ILE A 396 21.61 -25.85 -6.13
N GLY A 397 20.30 -26.09 -6.14
CA GLY A 397 19.69 -27.18 -5.35
C GLY A 397 20.25 -28.56 -5.72
N THR A 398 20.48 -28.79 -7.02
CA THR A 398 21.09 -30.04 -7.51
C THR A 398 22.54 -30.18 -7.05
N VAL A 399 23.32 -29.11 -7.05
CA VAL A 399 24.73 -29.12 -6.59
C VAL A 399 24.80 -29.36 -5.08
N LEU A 400 23.96 -28.68 -4.30
CA LEU A 400 23.98 -28.78 -2.83
C LEU A 400 23.43 -30.12 -2.31
N TYR A 401 22.37 -30.65 -2.92
CA TYR A 401 21.61 -31.77 -2.36
C TYR A 401 21.49 -32.99 -3.27
N GLY A 402 22.02 -32.91 -4.49
CA GLY A 402 21.88 -33.93 -5.52
C GLY A 402 20.54 -33.87 -6.26
N PRO A 403 20.46 -34.51 -7.44
CA PRO A 403 19.31 -34.39 -8.35
C PRO A 403 17.99 -34.97 -7.79
N ALA A 404 18.07 -35.88 -6.83
CA ALA A 404 16.89 -36.49 -6.22
C ALA A 404 16.26 -35.64 -5.11
N LYS A 405 17.05 -34.80 -4.41
CA LYS A 405 16.60 -34.05 -3.24
C LYS A 405 16.58 -32.54 -3.44
N GLY A 406 17.33 -32.00 -4.41
CA GLY A 406 17.46 -30.56 -4.64
C GLY A 406 16.11 -29.85 -4.73
N SER A 407 15.30 -30.20 -5.73
CA SER A 407 13.99 -29.58 -5.93
C SER A 407 13.05 -29.76 -4.72
N VAL A 408 13.07 -30.93 -4.07
CA VAL A 408 12.22 -31.21 -2.90
C VAL A 408 12.60 -30.32 -1.72
N ILE A 409 13.89 -30.19 -1.40
CA ILE A 409 14.37 -29.36 -0.29
C ILE A 409 14.10 -27.89 -0.57
N LEU A 410 14.45 -27.39 -1.76
CA LEU A 410 14.28 -25.96 -2.09
C LEU A 410 12.81 -25.53 -2.05
N ASN A 411 11.89 -26.40 -2.47
CA ASN A 411 10.46 -26.12 -2.47
C ASN A 411 9.72 -26.57 -1.19
N THR A 412 10.44 -27.05 -0.18
CA THR A 412 9.81 -27.50 1.07
C THR A 412 9.08 -26.32 1.73
N ILE A 413 7.86 -26.61 2.17
CA ILE A 413 7.01 -25.67 2.89
C ILE A 413 7.00 -26.12 4.34
N ARG A 414 7.35 -25.21 5.25
CA ARG A 414 7.29 -25.46 6.69
C ARG A 414 5.84 -25.57 7.15
N GLU A 415 5.62 -26.30 8.24
CA GLU A 415 4.29 -26.41 8.86
C GLU A 415 3.70 -25.03 9.17
N PRO A 416 2.37 -24.84 9.01
CA PRO A 416 1.71 -23.57 9.31
C PRO A 416 2.02 -23.06 10.72
N GLY A 417 2.22 -21.76 10.85
CA GLY A 417 2.60 -21.11 12.11
C GLY A 417 4.09 -21.20 12.47
N LEU A 418 4.94 -21.80 11.64
CA LEU A 418 6.40 -21.70 11.78
C LEU A 418 6.96 -20.52 10.98
N PRO A 419 8.04 -19.87 11.45
CA PRO A 419 8.74 -18.85 10.67
C PRO A 419 9.33 -19.48 9.40
N LEU A 420 9.39 -18.69 8.32
CA LEU A 420 9.99 -19.11 7.04
C LEU A 420 11.43 -19.63 7.21
N VAL A 421 12.23 -18.91 7.98
CA VAL A 421 13.65 -19.19 8.23
C VAL A 421 13.95 -18.96 9.70
N ASP A 422 14.85 -19.76 10.27
CA ASP A 422 15.29 -19.59 11.66
C ASP A 422 16.36 -18.49 11.78
N ASP A 423 17.27 -18.41 10.80
CA ASP A 423 18.31 -17.38 10.70
C ASP A 423 18.07 -16.44 9.51
N TRP A 424 17.51 -15.26 9.81
CA TRP A 424 17.25 -14.21 8.83
C TRP A 424 18.53 -13.54 8.30
N GLN A 425 19.64 -13.58 9.05
CA GLN A 425 20.93 -13.07 8.55
C GLN A 425 21.57 -14.05 7.57
N CYS A 426 21.40 -15.36 7.80
CA CYS A 426 21.71 -16.37 6.80
C CYS A 426 20.92 -16.10 5.52
N LEU A 427 19.60 -15.90 5.60
CA LEU A 427 18.76 -15.65 4.41
C LEU A 427 19.28 -14.50 3.56
N LYS A 428 19.53 -13.33 4.20
CA LYS A 428 20.11 -12.17 3.52
C LYS A 428 21.48 -12.47 2.91
N SER A 429 22.32 -13.22 3.61
CA SER A 429 23.64 -13.61 3.11
C SER A 429 23.55 -14.52 1.88
N MET A 430 22.65 -15.51 1.89
CA MET A 430 22.45 -16.42 0.74
C MET A 430 21.94 -15.67 -0.49
N VAL A 431 21.05 -14.70 -0.30
CA VAL A 431 20.58 -13.80 -1.37
C VAL A 431 21.75 -13.00 -1.96
N ARG A 432 22.57 -12.36 -1.12
CA ARG A 432 23.72 -11.57 -1.59
C ARG A 432 24.76 -12.42 -2.31
N LEU A 433 25.03 -13.63 -1.83
CA LEU A 433 25.91 -14.58 -2.49
C LEU A 433 25.38 -15.00 -3.86
N PHE A 434 24.08 -15.31 -3.94
CA PHE A 434 23.45 -15.58 -5.22
C PHE A 434 23.58 -14.40 -6.18
N GLU A 435 23.19 -13.19 -5.77
CA GLU A 435 23.20 -12.03 -6.67
C GLU A 435 24.60 -11.62 -7.13
N THR A 436 25.62 -11.87 -6.30
CA THR A 436 27.04 -11.64 -6.66
C THR A 436 27.49 -12.48 -7.86
N HIS A 437 27.00 -13.71 -7.95
CA HIS A 437 27.47 -14.67 -8.96
C HIS A 437 26.47 -14.91 -10.09
N CYS A 438 25.19 -14.68 -9.83
CA CYS A 438 24.08 -15.01 -10.73
C CYS A 438 23.29 -13.78 -11.20
N GLY A 439 23.59 -12.58 -10.68
CA GLY A 439 22.85 -11.35 -10.99
C GLY A 439 21.62 -11.14 -10.10
N SER A 440 21.06 -9.94 -10.18
CA SER A 440 19.96 -9.45 -9.35
C SER A 440 18.71 -10.29 -9.51
N LEU A 441 18.05 -10.55 -8.38
CA LEU A 441 16.77 -11.22 -8.32
C LEU A 441 15.67 -10.40 -9.00
N THR A 442 15.76 -9.06 -9.01
CA THR A 442 14.65 -8.15 -9.33
C THR A 442 13.41 -8.45 -8.46
N GLN A 443 12.26 -7.85 -8.76
CA GLN A 443 11.01 -8.21 -8.08
C GLN A 443 10.57 -9.66 -8.40
N TYR A 444 10.87 -10.17 -9.60
CA TYR A 444 10.50 -11.54 -10.00
C TYR A 444 11.16 -12.60 -9.10
N GLY A 445 12.47 -12.48 -8.89
CA GLY A 445 13.28 -13.47 -8.17
C GLY A 445 12.99 -13.55 -6.68
N MET A 446 12.23 -12.61 -6.11
CA MET A 446 11.74 -12.70 -4.73
C MET A 446 10.96 -14.01 -4.47
N LYS A 447 10.38 -14.65 -5.50
CA LYS A 447 9.76 -15.99 -5.38
C LYS A 447 10.71 -17.05 -4.81
N HIS A 448 12.01 -16.91 -5.06
CA HIS A 448 13.02 -17.88 -4.64
C HIS A 448 13.47 -17.70 -3.19
N MET A 449 12.91 -16.73 -2.46
CA MET A 449 13.27 -16.48 -1.07
C MET A 449 13.05 -17.71 -0.16
N ARG A 450 12.04 -18.53 -0.47
CA ARG A 450 11.83 -19.84 0.20
C ARG A 450 12.96 -20.83 -0.07
N ALA A 451 13.51 -20.85 -1.29
CA ALA A 451 14.65 -21.70 -1.61
C ALA A 451 15.88 -21.31 -0.79
N PHE A 452 16.19 -20.02 -0.70
CA PHE A 452 17.28 -19.51 0.16
C PHE A 452 17.03 -19.78 1.64
N ALA A 453 15.79 -19.63 2.12
CA ALA A 453 15.41 -19.98 3.48
C ALA A 453 15.64 -21.47 3.76
N ASN A 454 15.24 -22.35 2.86
CA ASN A 454 15.44 -23.80 3.01
C ASN A 454 16.92 -24.19 2.96
N ILE A 455 17.75 -23.44 2.23
CA ILE A 455 19.21 -23.60 2.26
C ILE A 455 19.75 -23.28 3.65
N CYS A 456 19.33 -22.16 4.24
CA CYS A 456 19.68 -21.79 5.61
C CYS A 456 19.19 -22.80 6.65
N ASN A 457 17.95 -23.25 6.52
CA ASN A 457 17.33 -24.22 7.42
C ASN A 457 17.96 -25.63 7.34
N SER A 458 18.82 -25.86 6.34
CA SER A 458 19.57 -27.10 6.16
C SER A 458 21.05 -26.96 6.57
N ASP A 459 21.40 -25.90 7.30
CA ASP A 459 22.74 -25.61 7.81
C ASP A 459 23.84 -25.57 6.73
N VAL A 460 23.49 -25.14 5.51
CA VAL A 460 24.47 -24.98 4.42
C VAL A 460 25.40 -23.80 4.71
N SER A 461 26.71 -24.02 4.61
CA SER A 461 27.70 -22.96 4.79
C SER A 461 27.67 -21.97 3.62
N GLN A 462 28.03 -20.71 3.90
CA GLN A 462 28.19 -19.68 2.87
C GLN A 462 29.19 -20.10 1.78
N SER A 463 30.25 -20.83 2.14
CA SER A 463 31.24 -21.33 1.17
C SER A 463 30.63 -22.35 0.20
N ALA A 464 29.80 -23.27 0.68
CA ALA A 464 29.14 -24.26 -0.16
C ALA A 464 28.10 -23.60 -1.08
N MET A 465 27.36 -22.61 -0.57
CA MET A 465 26.45 -21.81 -1.39
C MET A 465 27.22 -21.04 -2.48
N GLU A 466 28.35 -20.42 -2.14
CA GLU A 466 29.19 -19.70 -3.09
C GLU A 466 29.71 -20.61 -4.20
N GLU A 467 30.26 -21.79 -3.85
CA GLU A 467 30.70 -22.80 -4.82
C GLU A 467 29.55 -23.24 -5.74
N ALA A 468 28.34 -23.43 -5.19
CA ALA A 468 27.16 -23.79 -5.97
C ALA A 468 26.72 -22.68 -6.92
N CYS A 469 26.73 -21.42 -6.48
CA CYS A 469 26.42 -20.27 -7.34
C CYS A 469 27.43 -20.12 -8.49
N VAL A 470 28.74 -20.24 -8.19
CA VAL A 470 29.79 -20.19 -9.20
C VAL A 470 29.59 -21.32 -10.22
N ALA A 471 29.32 -22.55 -9.76
CA ALA A 471 29.05 -23.67 -10.65
C ALA A 471 27.80 -23.46 -11.51
N ALA A 472 26.75 -22.85 -10.95
CA ALA A 472 25.49 -22.65 -11.65
C ALA A 472 25.51 -21.51 -12.68
N CYS A 473 26.30 -20.46 -12.43
CA CYS A 473 26.18 -19.18 -13.16
C CYS A 473 27.41 -18.80 -13.99
N SER A 474 28.49 -19.60 -13.96
CA SER A 474 29.78 -19.27 -14.60
C SER A 474 29.83 -19.32 -16.14
N SER A 475 28.78 -19.79 -16.84
CA SER A 475 28.91 -20.11 -18.28
C SER A 475 27.82 -19.61 -19.24
N SER A 476 26.80 -18.86 -18.81
CA SER A 476 25.60 -18.74 -19.67
C SER A 476 24.83 -17.42 -19.68
N HIS A 477 25.14 -16.46 -18.81
CA HIS A 477 24.45 -15.17 -18.83
C HIS A 477 25.44 -14.04 -18.60
N ASP A 478 25.50 -13.07 -19.50
CA ASP A 478 26.14 -11.78 -19.23
C ASP A 478 25.12 -10.96 -18.41
N PRO A 479 25.27 -10.87 -17.07
CA PRO A 479 24.30 -10.20 -16.23
C PRO A 479 24.59 -8.70 -16.18
N THR A 480 25.39 -8.13 -17.09
CA THR A 480 25.87 -6.73 -17.00
C THR A 480 24.76 -5.72 -16.75
N GLN A 481 23.55 -5.91 -17.28
CA GLN A 481 22.40 -5.06 -16.97
C GLN A 481 21.83 -5.34 -15.57
N TRP A 482 21.67 -6.62 -15.21
CA TRP A 482 21.04 -7.07 -13.98
C TRP A 482 22.02 -7.29 -12.83
N HIS A 483 23.26 -6.81 -12.91
CA HIS A 483 24.25 -7.04 -11.86
C HIS A 483 24.02 -6.10 -10.66
N PRO A 484 24.15 -6.57 -9.41
CA PRO A 484 23.93 -5.74 -8.21
C PRO A 484 24.86 -4.52 -8.12
N SER A 485 25.98 -4.49 -8.85
CA SER A 485 26.83 -3.29 -8.96
C SER A 485 26.12 -2.06 -9.55
N ASN A 486 25.02 -2.26 -10.30
CA ASN A 486 24.29 -1.17 -10.94
C ASN A 486 23.15 -0.63 -10.07
N HIS A 487 22.49 -1.51 -9.32
CA HIS A 487 21.21 -1.21 -8.66
C HIS A 487 21.20 -1.48 -7.15
N GLY A 488 22.28 -2.07 -6.61
CA GLY A 488 22.35 -2.56 -5.24
C GLY A 488 21.97 -4.04 -5.10
N TYR A 489 22.17 -4.57 -3.91
CA TYR A 489 21.73 -5.91 -3.54
C TYR A 489 20.31 -5.88 -3.00
N SER A 490 19.54 -6.95 -3.26
CA SER A 490 18.18 -7.09 -2.76
C SER A 490 18.09 -7.18 -1.23
N ALA A 491 19.19 -7.53 -0.55
CA ALA A 491 19.27 -7.81 0.89
C ALA A 491 20.41 -7.09 1.62
#